data_AF-A0A0K8MH04-F1
#
_entry.id   AF-A0A0K8MH04-F1
#
_cell.length_a   1.000
_cell.length_b   1.000
_cell.length_c   1.000
_cell.angle_alpha   90.00
_cell.angle_beta   90.00
_cell.angle_gamma   90.00
#
_symmetry.space_group_name_H-M   'P 1'
#
loop_
_entity.id
_entity.type
_entity.pdbx_description
1 polymer ?
#
loop_
_entity_poly.entity_id
_entity_poly.type
_entity_poly.pdbx_seq_one_letter_code
_entity_poly.pdbx_strand_id
1 'polypeptide(L)' 'MEGYDRSEWISLDLGDVIVHIFDQESRDFYQLDRLWFDADKVNITEYLEEA' A
#
# COMPACT_ATOMS: atom_id res chain seq x y z
N MET A 1 15.42 -10.48 -23.23
CA MET A 1 14.31 -9.55 -22.93
C MET A 1 14.36 -9.32 -21.44
N GLU A 2 15.13 -8.30 -21.04
CA GLU A 2 15.15 -7.77 -19.68
C GLU A 2 13.95 -6.83 -19.53
N GLY A 3 13.26 -6.84 -18.39
CA GLY A 3 12.28 -5.80 -18.06
C GLY A 3 10.81 -6.11 -18.34
N TYR A 4 10.34 -7.34 -18.07
CA TYR A 4 8.98 -7.43 -17.50
C TYR A 4 9.13 -7.01 -16.04
N ASP A 5 9.09 -5.70 -15.84
CA ASP A 5 9.08 -5.02 -14.55
C ASP A 5 7.96 -5.66 -13.73
N ARG A 6 8.33 -6.55 -12.81
CA ARG A 6 7.37 -7.10 -11.86
C ARG A 6 6.91 -5.89 -11.07
N SER A 7 5.64 -5.52 -11.18
CA SER A 7 5.08 -4.42 -10.41
C SER A 7 5.00 -4.84 -8.93
N GLU A 8 6.17 -4.88 -8.30
CA GLU A 8 6.46 -5.25 -6.93
C GLU A 8 5.88 -4.21 -5.95
N TRP A 9 5.76 -2.96 -6.42
CA TRP A 9 5.17 -1.85 -5.69
C TRP A 9 4.50 -0.83 -6.64
N ILE A 10 3.24 -0.49 -6.33
CA ILE A 10 2.50 0.62 -6.93
C ILE A 10 2.22 1.66 -5.84
N SER A 11 2.50 2.93 -6.11
CA SER A 11 2.14 4.06 -5.25
C SER A 11 1.13 4.95 -5.97
N LEU A 12 0.02 5.24 -5.30
CA LEU A 12 -1.06 6.09 -5.81
C LEU A 12 -1.20 7.31 -4.89
N ASP A 13 -1.04 8.49 -5.45
CA ASP A 13 -1.23 9.77 -4.77
C ASP A 13 -2.60 10.36 -5.13
N LEU A 14 -3.45 10.57 -4.12
CA LEU A 14 -4.80 11.13 -4.25
C LEU A 14 -4.91 12.53 -3.60
N GLY A 15 -3.78 13.19 -3.31
CA GLY A 15 -3.72 14.48 -2.64
C GLY A 15 -3.83 14.38 -1.12
N ASP A 16 -4.98 13.91 -0.63
CA ASP A 16 -5.24 13.78 0.82
C ASP A 16 -4.83 12.40 1.37
N VAL A 17 -4.73 11.39 0.50
CA VAL A 17 -4.44 10.00 0.85
C VAL A 17 -3.43 9.42 -0.14
N ILE A 18 -2.48 8.64 0.37
CA ILE A 18 -1.54 7.87 -0.45
C ILE A 18 -1.79 6.38 -0.22
N VAL A 19 -1.99 5.63 -1.31
CA VAL A 19 -2.18 4.18 -1.28
C VAL A 19 -0.93 3.49 -1.79
N HIS A 20 -0.42 2.55 -1.00
CA HIS A 20 0.71 1.71 -1.39
C HIS A 20 0.24 0.27 -1.58
N ILE A 21 0.37 -0.25 -2.79
CA ILE A 21 0.02 -1.63 -3.15
C ILE A 21 1.34 -2.37 -3.36
N PHE A 22 1.58 -3.40 -2.56
CA PHE A 22 2.78 -4.22 -2.63
C PHE A 22 2.41 -5.67 -2.92
N ASP A 23 3.32 -6.40 -3.56
CA ASP A 23 3.36 -7.84 -3.35
C ASP A 23 3.92 -8.18 -1.95
N GLN A 24 3.82 -9.45 -1.57
CA GLN A 24 4.19 -9.88 -0.22
C GLN A 24 5.69 -9.67 0.07
N GLU A 25 6.57 -10.02 -0.88
CA GLU A 25 8.02 -9.92 -0.71
C GLU A 25 8.46 -8.46 -0.53
N SER A 26 7.87 -7.55 -1.31
CA SER A 26 8.14 -6.12 -1.23
C SER A 26 7.66 -5.51 0.08
N ARG A 27 6.48 -5.91 0.57
CA ARG A 27 5.97 -5.45 1.87
C ARG A 27 6.94 -5.80 3.00
N ASP A 28 7.46 -7.03 2.99
CA ASP A 28 8.38 -7.54 4.01
C ASP A 28 9.78 -6.90 3.92
N PHE A 29 10.22 -6.52 2.71
CA PHE A 29 11.47 -5.81 2.48
C PHE A 29 11.40 -4.34 2.93
N TYR A 30 10.38 -3.59 2.51
CA TYR A 30 10.28 -2.16 2.79
C TYR A 30 9.81 -1.85 4.21
N GLN A 31 8.98 -2.71 4.81
CA GLN A 31 8.51 -2.59 6.20
C GLN A 31 7.93 -1.21 6.55
N LEU A 32 7.23 -0.57 5.60
CA LEU A 32 6.67 0.78 5.81
C LEU A 32 5.70 0.84 6.99
N ASP A 33 5.08 -0.29 7.37
CA ASP A 33 4.25 -0.42 8.56
C ASP A 33 4.95 0.08 9.84
N ARG A 34 6.29 0.02 9.90
CA ARG A 34 7.07 0.54 11.04
C ARG A 34 7.05 2.06 11.14
N LEU A 35 6.95 2.78 10.02
CA LEU A 35 6.89 4.23 10.00
C LEU A 35 5.56 4.74 10.56
N TRP A 36 4.49 3.97 10.35
CA TRP A 36 3.12 4.33 10.72
C TRP A 36 2.63 3.56 11.97
N PHE A 37 3.53 2.90 12.69
CA PHE A 37 3.17 2.00 13.80
C PHE A 37 2.37 2.71 14.90
N ASP A 38 2.71 3.96 15.18
CA ASP A 38 2.05 4.79 16.21
C ASP A 38 0.85 5.60 15.67
N ALA A 39 0.51 5.46 14.38
CA ALA A 39 -0.63 6.17 13.80
C ALA A 39 -1.96 5.51 14.19
N ASP A 40 -2.98 6.35 14.43
CA ASP A 40 -4.33 5.87 14.72
C ASP A 40 -4.90 5.10 13.52
N LYS A 41 -5.47 3.92 13.79
CA LYS A 41 -6.14 3.13 12.76
C LYS A 41 -7.53 3.68 12.48
N VAL A 42 -7.75 4.10 11.25
CA VAL A 42 -9.07 4.53 10.77
C VAL A 42 -9.84 3.31 10.28
N ASN A 43 -11.06 3.12 10.78
CA ASN A 43 -11.98 2.11 10.25
C ASN A 43 -12.59 2.64 8.95
N ILE A 44 -12.36 1.94 7.84
CA ILE A 44 -12.86 2.33 6.52
C ILE A 44 -14.03 1.47 6.02
N THR A 45 -14.56 0.56 6.84
CA THR A 45 -15.60 -0.40 6.43
C THR A 45 -16.84 0.30 5.89
N GLU A 46 -17.19 1.47 6.42
CA GLU A 46 -18.34 2.26 5.95
C GLU A 46 -18.20 2.81 4.52
N TYR A 47 -16.98 2.83 3.97
CA TYR A 47 -16.69 3.34 2.62
C TYR A 47 -16.49 2.23 1.59
N LEU A 48 -16.53 0.95 2.00
CA LEU A 48 -16.37 -0.18 1.08
C LEU A 48 -17.75 -0.60 0.55
N GLU A 49 -17.96 -0.47 -0.75
CA GLU A 49 -19.12 -1.08 -1.42
C GLU A 49 -18.89 -2.58 -1.60
N GLU A 50 -19.94 -3.40 -1.43
CA GLU A 50 -19.87 -4.82 -1.79
C GLU A 50 -19.75 -4.94 -3.32
N ALA A 51 -18.69 -5.63 -3.77
CA ALA A 51 -18.40 -5.85 -5.19
C ALA A 51 -19.15 -7.06 -5.77
#